data_AF-A0A921B866-F1
#
_entry.id   AF-A0A921B866-F1
#
_cell.length_a   1.000
_cell.length_b   1.000
_cell.length_c   1.000
_cell.angle_alpha   90.00
_cell.angle_beta   90.00
_cell.angle_gamma   90.00
#
_symmetry.space_group_name_H-M   'P 1'
#
loop_
_entity.id
_entity.type
_entity.pdbx_description
1 polymer ?
#
loop_
_entity_poly.entity_id
_entity_poly.type
_entity_poly.pdbx_seq_one_letter_code
_entity_poly.pdbx_strand_id
1 'polypeptide(L)'
;MMWINIGLPGKILFVVHKNTMILGKFTTFVAYEYTSSTTRSGENISVLNPFGTGPYEGGNLHRNVVFKGDKVTVEPFSRLKSLNPQDLWTWMDGLRDRGVDTIAIPHNSNGSNGQMFELEDWAGYPVGKAYAEFRMRNEPLVEMTQVKGTSDTHPLLSPNDEWADFEIMDTRVGGTAWSRPDGSYVRQAYLDGLGLQEEQRGNPYKFGLVGASDTHTGAISDDEADYHSKIGILDGTPQGRGSGFHYQMNKFN
;
A
#
# COMPACT_ATOMS: atom_id res chain seq x y z
N MET A 1 10.27 -1.45 0.78
CA MET A 1 10.81 -1.85 -0.54
C MET A 1 12.20 -1.24 -0.70
N MET A 2 13.20 -1.96 -1.22
CA MET A 2 14.54 -1.39 -1.45
C MET A 2 14.51 -0.60 -2.76
N TRP A 3 14.67 0.72 -2.67
CA TRP A 3 14.92 1.57 -3.83
C TRP A 3 16.44 1.74 -3.97
N ILE A 4 17.11 0.92 -4.78
CA ILE A 4 18.50 1.19 -5.14
C ILE A 4 18.51 2.06 -6.39
N ASN A 5 18.81 3.35 -6.24
CA ASN A 5 19.20 4.20 -7.35
C ASN A 5 20.72 4.09 -7.56
N ILE A 6 21.15 3.18 -8.45
CA ILE A 6 22.53 3.14 -8.95
C ILE A 6 22.65 3.95 -10.24
N GLY A 7 22.59 5.28 -10.13
CA GLY A 7 23.32 6.26 -10.95
C GLY A 7 23.41 6.13 -12.48
N LEU A 8 22.60 5.28 -13.12
CA LEU A 8 22.58 5.06 -14.57
C LEU A 8 21.19 5.43 -15.09
N PRO A 9 21.10 6.21 -16.18
CA PRO A 9 19.82 6.68 -16.70
C PRO A 9 18.95 5.49 -17.14
N GLY A 10 17.81 5.31 -16.47
CA GLY A 10 16.67 4.53 -16.97
C GLY A 10 16.48 3.10 -16.48
N LYS A 11 17.13 2.63 -15.40
CA LYS A 11 16.85 1.30 -14.81
C LYS A 11 16.79 1.34 -13.28
N ILE A 12 15.67 0.90 -12.70
CA ILE A 12 15.48 0.78 -11.24
C ILE A 12 15.70 -0.68 -10.84
N LEU A 13 16.52 -0.90 -9.80
CA LEU A 13 16.89 -2.21 -9.27
C LEU A 13 16.15 -2.48 -7.96
N PHE A 14 15.51 -3.65 -7.85
CA PHE A 14 14.83 -4.09 -6.63
C PHE A 14 15.42 -5.42 -6.15
N VAL A 15 15.63 -5.52 -4.84
CA VAL A 15 16.03 -6.76 -4.14
C VAL A 15 14.94 -7.08 -3.12
N VAL A 16 14.33 -8.26 -3.23
CA VAL A 16 13.41 -8.81 -2.22
C VAL A 16 14.10 -10.00 -1.56
N HIS A 17 14.24 -9.94 -0.23
CA HIS A 17 14.74 -11.03 0.59
C HIS A 17 13.55 -11.91 1.00
N LYS A 18 13.30 -13.02 0.31
CA LYS A 18 12.47 -14.12 0.84
C LYS A 18 12.96 -15.48 0.33
N ASN A 19 13.33 -16.33 1.29
CA ASN A 19 13.57 -17.78 1.42
C ASN A 19 13.59 -18.77 0.21
N THR A 20 13.70 -18.30 -1.02
CA THR A 20 14.01 -19.15 -2.19
C THR A 20 15.17 -18.56 -3.01
N MET A 21 16.04 -17.78 -2.37
CA MET A 21 17.36 -17.51 -2.94
C MET A 21 18.21 -18.77 -2.80
N ILE A 22 18.58 -19.37 -3.94
CA ILE A 22 19.79 -20.18 -3.98
C ILE A 22 20.91 -19.21 -3.58
N LEU A 23 21.53 -19.46 -2.41
CA LEU A 23 22.66 -18.67 -1.93
C LEU A 23 23.67 -18.50 -3.09
N GLY A 24 23.99 -17.25 -3.45
CA GLY A 24 24.96 -16.96 -4.53
C GLY A 24 24.38 -16.77 -5.94
N LYS A 25 23.06 -16.81 -6.17
CA LYS A 25 22.44 -16.37 -7.44
C LYS A 25 21.62 -15.10 -7.23
N PHE A 26 22.20 -13.96 -7.60
CA PHE A 26 21.49 -12.69 -7.66
C PHE A 26 20.34 -12.79 -8.64
N THR A 27 19.11 -12.61 -8.16
CA THR A 27 17.91 -12.55 -9.00
C THR A 27 17.34 -11.15 -8.87
N THR A 28 17.25 -10.44 -9.99
CA THR A 28 16.63 -9.12 -10.09
C THR A 28 15.26 -9.25 -10.73
N PHE A 29 14.34 -8.37 -10.36
CA PHE A 29 13.07 -8.19 -11.06
C PHE A 29 12.89 -6.71 -11.39
N VAL A 30 12.19 -6.44 -12.49
CA VAL A 30 11.85 -5.07 -12.87
C VAL A 30 10.59 -4.68 -12.11
N ALA A 31 10.59 -3.52 -11.48
CA ALA A 31 9.41 -2.97 -10.84
C ALA A 31 9.39 -1.43 -10.95
N TYR A 32 8.28 -0.83 -10.57
CA TYR A 32 8.14 0.62 -10.41
C TYR A 32 6.99 0.93 -9.46
N GLU A 33 6.95 2.15 -8.93
CA GLU A 33 5.81 2.60 -8.14
C GLU A 33 4.79 3.32 -9.04
N TYR A 34 3.55 2.86 -8.96
CA TYR A 34 2.39 3.62 -9.40
C TYR A 34 1.85 4.41 -8.20
N THR A 35 2.01 5.72 -8.25
CA THR A 35 1.63 6.64 -7.17
C THR A 35 0.38 7.43 -7.60
N SER A 36 -0.81 7.06 -7.12
CA SER A 36 -2.00 7.89 -7.27
C SER A 36 -2.54 8.36 -5.92
N SER A 37 -3.47 9.31 -5.99
CA SER A 37 -4.21 9.81 -4.84
C SER A 37 -5.65 10.04 -5.24
N THR A 38 -6.55 9.95 -4.29
CA THR A 38 -7.97 10.17 -4.55
C THR A 38 -8.35 11.65 -4.60
N THR A 39 -9.49 11.89 -5.23
CA THR A 39 -10.16 13.19 -5.29
C THR A 39 -11.59 13.14 -4.74
N ARG A 40 -11.97 12.03 -4.08
CA ARG A 40 -13.34 11.77 -3.64
C ARG A 40 -13.43 11.87 -2.13
N SER A 41 -14.48 12.53 -1.64
CA SER A 41 -14.74 12.64 -0.22
C SER A 41 -15.35 11.37 0.35
N GLY A 42 -14.71 10.81 1.38
CA GLY A 42 -15.22 9.65 2.11
C GLY A 42 -16.48 9.93 2.93
N GLU A 43 -16.91 11.19 3.03
CA GLU A 43 -18.14 11.57 3.73
C GLU A 43 -19.24 11.90 2.72
N ASN A 44 -20.17 10.95 2.58
CA ASN A 44 -21.37 11.01 1.76
C ASN A 44 -21.12 11.05 0.25
N ILE A 45 -21.88 10.21 -0.47
CA ILE A 45 -22.18 10.43 -1.88
C ILE A 45 -22.58 11.90 -2.02
N SER A 46 -21.69 12.71 -2.58
CA SER A 46 -22.10 13.96 -3.20
C SER A 46 -22.98 13.56 -4.39
N VAL A 47 -24.29 13.38 -4.12
CA VAL A 47 -25.36 13.32 -5.12
C VAL A 47 -25.47 14.63 -5.93
N LEU A 48 -24.53 15.56 -5.75
CA LEU A 48 -24.45 16.85 -6.41
C LEU A 48 -23.08 17.11 -7.04
N ASN A 49 -22.47 16.14 -7.73
CA ASN A 49 -21.49 16.51 -8.74
C ASN A 49 -21.53 15.60 -9.98
N PRO A 50 -22.37 15.92 -10.99
CA PRO A 50 -22.32 15.27 -12.31
C PRO A 50 -21.01 15.54 -13.09
N PHE A 51 -20.05 16.27 -12.50
CA PHE A 51 -18.74 16.59 -13.07
C PHE A 51 -17.54 16.07 -12.24
N GLY A 52 -17.75 15.14 -11.29
CA GLY A 52 -16.69 14.27 -10.75
C GLY A 52 -15.54 14.95 -9.99
N THR A 53 -15.71 16.18 -9.49
CA THR A 53 -14.70 16.88 -8.68
C THR A 53 -15.21 17.04 -7.25
N GLY A 54 -15.09 15.98 -6.46
CA GLY A 54 -15.11 16.10 -5.00
C GLY A 54 -13.88 16.87 -4.50
N PRO A 55 -13.85 17.36 -3.25
CA PRO A 55 -12.63 17.95 -2.71
C PRO A 55 -11.51 16.91 -2.76
N TYR A 56 -10.32 17.34 -3.20
CA TYR A 56 -9.11 16.52 -3.19
C TYR A 56 -8.81 16.07 -1.75
N GLU A 57 -9.12 14.82 -1.42
CA GLU A 57 -8.80 14.28 -0.09
C GLU A 57 -7.37 13.74 -0.01
N GLY A 58 -6.69 13.52 -1.14
CA GLY A 58 -5.27 13.18 -1.11
C GLY A 58 -4.97 11.88 -0.37
N GLY A 59 -5.92 10.93 -0.37
CA GLY A 59 -5.69 9.61 0.19
C GLY A 59 -4.68 8.84 -0.63
N ASN A 60 -3.68 8.27 0.04
CA ASN A 60 -2.60 7.49 -0.57
C ASN A 60 -3.11 6.22 -1.27
N LEU A 61 -2.83 6.09 -2.57
CA LEU A 61 -3.12 4.89 -3.36
C LEU A 61 -1.86 4.36 -4.06
N HIS A 62 -0.77 4.17 -3.31
CA HIS A 62 0.46 3.66 -3.88
C HIS A 62 0.41 2.16 -4.17
N ARG A 63 1.03 1.74 -5.27
CA ARG A 63 1.32 0.34 -5.60
C ARG A 63 2.73 0.17 -6.11
N ASN A 64 3.38 -0.88 -5.64
CA ASN A 64 4.58 -1.41 -6.27
C ASN A 64 4.20 -2.40 -7.34
N VAL A 65 4.43 -2.06 -8.61
CA VAL A 65 4.13 -2.93 -9.77
C VAL A 65 5.39 -3.72 -10.12
N VAL A 66 5.30 -5.04 -10.04
CA VAL A 66 6.41 -5.97 -10.25
C VAL A 66 6.16 -6.80 -11.51
N PHE A 67 7.14 -6.86 -12.40
CA PHE A 67 7.10 -7.68 -13.60
C PHE A 67 7.65 -9.08 -13.34
N LYS A 68 7.02 -10.08 -13.96
CA LYS A 68 7.54 -11.43 -14.03
C LYS A 68 8.63 -11.51 -15.10
N GLY A 69 9.88 -11.56 -14.66
CA GLY A 69 11.05 -11.67 -15.54
C GLY A 69 11.51 -10.32 -16.09
N ASP A 70 12.07 -10.33 -17.30
CA ASP A 70 12.74 -9.21 -17.96
C ASP A 70 11.98 -8.62 -19.15
N LYS A 71 10.91 -9.28 -19.60
CA LYS A 71 10.02 -8.79 -20.66
C LYS A 71 9.11 -7.70 -20.09
N VAL A 72 9.37 -6.45 -20.45
CA VAL A 72 8.68 -5.27 -19.92
C VAL A 72 8.17 -4.34 -21.03
N THR A 73 7.33 -3.36 -20.68
CA THR A 73 6.94 -2.30 -21.60
C THR A 73 8.00 -1.19 -21.67
N VAL A 74 8.00 -0.46 -22.78
CA VAL A 74 8.82 0.76 -22.92
C VAL A 74 8.30 1.87 -21.99
N GLU A 75 6.97 2.02 -21.90
CA GLU A 75 6.33 3.02 -21.05
C GLU A 75 5.47 2.32 -19.99
N PRO A 76 5.71 2.55 -18.68
CA PRO A 76 4.85 2.06 -17.62
C PRO A 76 3.50 2.79 -17.59
N PHE A 77 2.51 2.21 -16.91
CA PHE A 77 1.27 2.93 -16.58
C PHE A 77 1.56 3.92 -15.46
N SER A 78 0.98 5.12 -15.52
CA SER A 78 1.27 6.16 -14.51
C SER A 78 0.02 6.95 -14.17
N ARG A 79 0.09 7.70 -13.06
CA ARG A 79 -0.96 8.64 -12.65
C ARG A 79 -1.34 9.67 -13.72
N LEU A 80 -0.44 9.94 -14.67
CA LEU A 80 -0.70 10.86 -15.79
C LEU A 80 -1.70 10.27 -16.80
N LYS A 81 -1.83 8.93 -16.84
CA LYS A 81 -2.81 8.23 -17.67
C LYS A 81 -4.14 8.08 -16.93
N SER A 82 -4.10 7.65 -15.67
CA SER A 82 -5.28 7.60 -14.81
C SER A 82 -4.90 7.55 -13.32
N LEU A 83 -5.73 8.14 -12.48
CA LEU A 83 -5.66 8.02 -11.02
C LEU A 83 -6.35 6.76 -10.47
N ASN A 84 -7.19 6.12 -11.29
CA ASN A 84 -7.98 4.95 -10.93
C ASN A 84 -7.12 3.68 -10.94
N PRO A 85 -6.97 2.96 -9.81
CA PRO A 85 -6.26 1.68 -9.77
C PRO A 85 -6.84 0.61 -10.69
N GLN A 86 -8.14 0.66 -11.00
CA GLN A 86 -8.75 -0.31 -11.92
C GLN A 86 -8.25 -0.13 -13.35
N ASP A 87 -7.91 1.08 -13.78
CA ASP A 87 -7.33 1.31 -15.10
C ASP A 87 -5.90 0.77 -15.18
N LEU A 88 -5.15 0.84 -14.07
CA LEU A 88 -3.86 0.14 -13.93
C LEU A 88 -4.07 -1.37 -14.08
N TRP A 89 -5.05 -1.96 -13.39
CA TRP A 89 -5.33 -3.39 -13.48
C TRP A 89 -5.78 -3.82 -14.89
N THR A 90 -6.57 -2.99 -15.59
CA THR A 90 -6.94 -3.22 -17.00
C THR A 90 -5.70 -3.23 -17.89
N TRP A 91 -4.77 -2.29 -17.68
CA TRP A 91 -3.50 -2.28 -18.38
C TRP A 91 -2.66 -3.53 -18.08
N MET A 92 -2.62 -3.98 -16.83
CA MET A 92 -1.94 -5.21 -16.41
C MET A 92 -2.52 -6.47 -17.08
N ASP A 93 -3.85 -6.56 -17.21
CA ASP A 93 -4.50 -7.64 -17.94
C ASP A 93 -4.11 -7.61 -19.43
N GLY A 94 -4.09 -6.42 -20.06
CA GLY A 94 -3.63 -6.27 -21.44
C GLY A 94 -2.14 -6.55 -21.65
N LEU A 95 -1.30 -6.50 -20.60
CA LEU A 95 0.06 -7.04 -20.64
C LEU A 95 0.05 -8.56 -20.62
N ARG A 96 -0.78 -9.16 -19.78
CA ARG A 96 -0.91 -10.60 -19.64
C ARG A 96 -1.33 -11.26 -20.95
N ASP A 97 -2.25 -10.63 -21.68
CA ASP A 97 -2.67 -11.04 -23.03
C ASP A 97 -1.52 -11.04 -24.05
N ARG A 98 -0.51 -10.20 -23.85
CA ARG A 98 0.72 -10.11 -24.67
C ARG A 98 1.86 -10.96 -24.12
N GLY A 99 1.57 -11.83 -23.15
CA GLY A 99 2.54 -12.70 -22.50
C GLY A 99 3.55 -11.94 -21.65
N VAL A 100 3.12 -10.88 -20.96
CA VAL A 100 3.88 -10.17 -19.92
C VAL A 100 3.05 -10.18 -18.66
N ASP A 101 3.55 -10.82 -17.60
CA ASP A 101 2.79 -10.96 -16.36
C ASP A 101 3.30 -9.98 -15.29
N THR A 102 2.36 -9.45 -14.50
CA THR A 102 2.65 -8.44 -13.48
C THR A 102 1.76 -8.65 -12.25
N ILE A 103 2.24 -8.18 -11.10
CA ILE A 103 1.43 -7.97 -9.89
C ILE A 103 1.63 -6.54 -9.40
N ALA A 104 0.65 -6.00 -8.70
CA ALA A 104 0.71 -4.74 -7.98
C ALA A 104 0.59 -5.02 -6.48
N ILE A 105 1.39 -4.34 -5.67
CA ILE A 105 1.40 -4.50 -4.22
C ILE A 105 1.01 -3.15 -3.62
N PRO A 106 -0.28 -2.95 -3.25
CA PRO A 106 -0.69 -1.79 -2.48
C PRO A 106 0.10 -1.68 -1.17
N HIS A 107 0.43 -0.45 -0.79
CA HIS A 107 1.17 -0.15 0.43
C HIS A 107 0.81 1.22 1.00
N ASN A 108 1.21 1.48 2.27
CA ASN A 108 0.81 2.65 3.04
C ASN A 108 -0.70 2.89 3.03
N SER A 109 -1.48 1.82 3.27
CA SER A 109 -2.94 1.91 3.28
C SER A 109 -3.46 2.69 4.48
N ASN A 110 -2.73 2.72 5.60
CA ASN A 110 -3.00 3.58 6.76
C ASN A 110 -3.15 5.06 6.37
N GLY A 111 -2.37 5.54 5.39
CA GLY A 111 -2.45 6.91 4.86
C GLY A 111 -3.44 7.09 3.70
N SER A 112 -4.29 6.09 3.40
CA SER A 112 -5.21 6.10 2.27
C SER A 112 -6.49 6.91 2.48
N ASN A 113 -6.72 7.43 3.68
CA ASN A 113 -7.97 8.06 4.09
C ASN A 113 -9.21 7.16 3.89
N GLY A 114 -9.03 5.85 4.04
CA GLY A 114 -10.09 4.86 3.96
C GLY A 114 -10.34 4.31 2.56
N GLN A 115 -9.43 4.56 1.62
CA GLN A 115 -9.71 4.38 0.19
C GLN A 115 -9.03 3.15 -0.41
N MET A 116 -8.06 2.56 0.31
CA MET A 116 -7.36 1.38 -0.18
C MET A 116 -8.27 0.14 -0.19
N PHE A 117 -9.16 0.02 0.80
CA PHE A 117 -9.99 -1.16 1.02
C PHE A 117 -11.50 -0.83 1.08
N GLU A 118 -11.98 0.09 0.23
CA GLU A 118 -13.41 0.44 0.17
C GLU A 118 -14.31 -0.74 -0.23
N LEU A 119 -15.55 -0.72 0.25
CA LEU A 119 -16.60 -1.65 -0.19
C LEU A 119 -17.30 -1.20 -1.49
N GLU A 120 -16.80 -0.13 -2.10
CA GLU A 120 -17.23 0.40 -3.38
C GLU A 120 -16.07 0.40 -4.39
N ASP A 121 -16.42 0.35 -5.67
CA ASP A 121 -15.49 0.53 -6.77
C ASP A 121 -15.22 2.04 -7.00
N TRP A 122 -14.34 2.35 -7.96
CA TRP A 122 -13.97 3.73 -8.27
C TRP A 122 -15.17 4.60 -8.69
N ALA A 123 -16.19 4.00 -9.31
CA ALA A 123 -17.41 4.68 -9.71
C ALA A 123 -18.44 4.81 -8.57
N GLY A 124 -18.16 4.22 -7.39
CA GLY A 124 -19.04 4.25 -6.23
C GLY A 124 -20.08 3.15 -6.22
N TYR A 125 -19.93 2.12 -7.05
CA TYR A 125 -20.82 0.97 -6.99
C TYR A 125 -20.31 -0.06 -5.99
N PRO A 126 -21.19 -0.72 -5.21
CA PRO A 126 -20.77 -1.76 -4.28
C PRO A 126 -19.96 -2.86 -4.99
N VAL A 127 -18.84 -3.27 -4.38
CA VAL A 127 -17.98 -4.31 -4.96
C VAL A 127 -18.70 -5.66 -5.05
N GLY A 128 -18.37 -6.42 -6.09
CA GLY A 128 -18.97 -7.74 -6.36
C GLY A 128 -17.95 -8.73 -6.92
N LYS A 129 -18.42 -9.91 -7.37
CA LYS A 129 -17.54 -11.04 -7.73
C LYS A 129 -16.52 -10.67 -8.79
N ALA A 130 -16.96 -9.95 -9.82
CA ALA A 130 -16.09 -9.49 -10.90
C ALA A 130 -14.99 -8.54 -10.40
N TYR A 131 -15.32 -7.62 -9.50
CA TYR A 131 -14.33 -6.74 -8.86
C TYR A 131 -13.36 -7.54 -8.00
N ALA A 132 -13.86 -8.49 -7.20
CA ALA A 132 -13.02 -9.33 -6.34
C ALA A 132 -12.01 -10.15 -7.17
N GLU A 133 -12.45 -10.79 -8.24
CA GLU A 133 -11.57 -11.53 -9.16
C GLU A 133 -10.58 -10.60 -9.88
N PHE A 134 -11.02 -9.39 -10.24
CA PHE A 134 -10.19 -8.39 -10.90
C PHE A 134 -9.09 -7.83 -10.02
N ARG A 135 -9.42 -7.52 -8.77
CA ARG A 135 -8.44 -7.10 -7.78
C ARG A 135 -7.52 -8.26 -7.46
N MET A 136 -8.04 -9.43 -7.09
CA MET A 136 -7.20 -10.53 -6.59
C MET A 136 -6.20 -11.08 -7.61
N ARG A 137 -6.49 -11.00 -8.92
CA ARG A 137 -5.50 -11.38 -9.94
C ARG A 137 -4.38 -10.36 -10.14
N ASN A 138 -4.62 -9.09 -9.80
CA ASN A 138 -3.67 -8.00 -10.01
C ASN A 138 -2.99 -7.55 -8.71
N GLU A 139 -3.68 -7.57 -7.59
CA GLU A 139 -3.20 -7.23 -6.24
C GLU A 139 -3.31 -8.42 -5.26
N PRO A 140 -2.57 -9.52 -5.50
CA PRO A 140 -2.63 -10.70 -4.64
C PRO A 140 -1.91 -10.52 -3.29
N LEU A 141 -1.16 -9.43 -3.12
CA LEU A 141 -0.38 -9.11 -1.93
C LEU A 141 -0.65 -7.67 -1.50
N VAL A 142 -0.56 -7.40 -0.20
CA VAL A 142 -0.50 -6.05 0.35
C VAL A 142 0.73 -5.92 1.25
N GLU A 143 1.34 -4.75 1.27
CA GLU A 143 2.33 -4.43 2.27
C GLU A 143 1.65 -3.85 3.51
N MET A 144 1.76 -4.60 4.60
CA MET A 144 1.11 -4.27 5.87
C MET A 144 1.96 -3.33 6.72
N THR A 145 3.29 -3.36 6.61
CA THR A 145 4.16 -2.54 7.47
C THR A 145 5.35 -1.97 6.72
N GLN A 146 5.68 -0.72 7.06
CA GLN A 146 6.85 0.04 6.60
C GLN A 146 7.34 0.99 7.71
N VAL A 147 8.44 1.70 7.44
CA VAL A 147 8.92 2.79 8.31
C VAL A 147 7.92 3.93 8.53
N LYS A 148 6.93 4.09 7.63
CA LYS A 148 5.83 5.05 7.79
C LYS A 148 4.70 4.52 8.68
N GLY A 149 4.97 3.50 9.47
CA GLY A 149 4.00 2.85 10.35
C GLY A 149 3.32 1.63 9.75
N THR A 150 2.65 0.90 10.63
CA THR A 150 1.89 -0.30 10.31
C THR A 150 0.48 0.03 9.86
N SER A 151 -0.01 -0.73 8.89
CA SER A 151 -1.39 -0.75 8.39
C SER A 151 -2.14 -2.01 8.85
N ASP A 152 -1.66 -2.69 9.90
CA ASP A 152 -2.30 -3.91 10.44
C ASP A 152 -3.71 -3.65 10.99
N THR A 153 -3.81 -2.87 12.08
CA THR A 153 -5.08 -2.43 12.68
C THR A 153 -4.93 -1.06 13.35
N HIS A 154 -6.02 -0.54 13.90
CA HIS A 154 -6.08 0.74 14.60
C HIS A 154 -6.89 0.59 15.90
N PRO A 155 -6.63 1.36 16.98
CA PRO A 155 -7.36 1.23 18.25
C PRO A 155 -8.87 1.46 18.13
N LEU A 156 -9.28 2.33 17.19
CA LEU A 156 -10.71 2.53 16.89
C LEU A 156 -11.39 1.31 16.24
N LEU A 157 -10.62 0.45 15.58
CA LEU A 157 -11.11 -0.77 14.90
C LEU A 157 -10.94 -2.02 15.76
N SER A 158 -10.01 -2.00 16.72
CA SER A 158 -9.69 -3.13 17.61
C SER A 158 -9.52 -2.64 19.05
N PRO A 159 -10.58 -2.12 19.70
CA PRO A 159 -10.47 -1.44 21.01
C PRO A 159 -10.08 -2.35 22.17
N ASN A 160 -10.19 -3.67 21.99
CA ASN A 160 -9.83 -4.67 23.01
C ASN A 160 -8.47 -5.33 22.72
N ASP A 161 -7.73 -4.84 21.73
CA ASP A 161 -6.41 -5.37 21.34
C ASP A 161 -5.33 -4.41 21.84
N GLU A 162 -4.56 -4.86 22.84
CA GLU A 162 -3.51 -4.08 23.49
C GLU A 162 -2.37 -3.69 22.54
N TRP A 163 -2.28 -4.32 21.36
CA TRP A 163 -1.26 -4.04 20.34
C TRP A 163 -1.78 -3.22 19.17
N ALA A 164 -3.04 -2.76 19.22
CA ALA A 164 -3.67 -2.04 18.12
C ALA A 164 -3.11 -0.63 17.87
N ASP A 165 -2.32 -0.08 18.79
CA ASP A 165 -1.66 1.22 18.69
C ASP A 165 -0.15 1.11 18.35
N PHE A 166 0.33 -0.08 18.01
CA PHE A 166 1.73 -0.29 17.65
C PHE A 166 2.09 0.44 16.35
N GLU A 167 3.14 1.28 16.38
CA GLU A 167 3.71 1.97 15.20
C GLU A 167 2.68 2.59 14.23
N ILE A 168 1.68 3.28 14.76
CA ILE A 168 0.66 3.93 13.94
C ILE A 168 1.18 5.26 13.38
N MET A 169 1.01 5.43 12.07
CA MET A 169 0.94 6.75 11.45
C MET A 169 -0.51 7.03 11.08
N ASP A 170 -1.02 8.11 11.67
CA ASP A 170 -2.42 8.53 11.68
C ASP A 170 -2.73 9.65 10.67
N THR A 171 -1.71 10.09 9.92
CA THR A 171 -1.79 11.14 8.91
C THR A 171 -1.70 10.58 7.48
N ARG A 172 -2.15 11.37 6.52
CA ARG A 172 -2.01 11.08 5.08
C ARG A 172 -0.56 11.20 4.65
N VAL A 173 -0.12 10.32 3.75
CA VAL A 173 1.27 10.32 3.25
C VAL A 173 1.61 11.68 2.62
N GLY A 174 2.70 12.30 3.08
CA GLY A 174 3.18 13.58 2.54
C GLY A 174 2.40 14.81 3.01
N GLY A 175 1.49 14.67 3.98
CA GLY A 175 0.74 15.77 4.58
C GLY A 175 0.57 15.62 6.09
N THR A 176 -0.16 16.55 6.68
CA THR A 176 -0.46 16.57 8.13
C THR A 176 -1.94 16.33 8.42
N ALA A 177 -2.75 16.11 7.38
CA ALA A 177 -4.16 15.81 7.54
C ALA A 177 -4.33 14.39 8.08
N TRP A 178 -5.28 14.22 9.01
CA TRP A 178 -5.65 12.93 9.54
C TRP A 178 -6.16 11.99 8.45
N SER A 179 -5.82 10.70 8.59
CA SER A 179 -6.30 9.63 7.72
C SER A 179 -7.39 8.84 8.43
N ARG A 180 -8.53 8.66 7.77
CA ARG A 180 -9.63 7.84 8.30
C ARG A 180 -9.21 6.37 8.45
N PRO A 181 -9.41 5.74 9.63
CA PRO A 181 -9.11 4.31 9.80
C PRO A 181 -10.00 3.37 8.98
N ASP A 182 -11.29 3.65 8.89
CA ASP A 182 -12.23 2.81 8.12
C ASP A 182 -11.83 2.74 6.65
N GLY A 183 -11.50 1.53 6.17
CA GLY A 183 -11.04 1.24 4.81
C GLY A 183 -9.52 1.40 4.59
N SER A 184 -8.75 1.66 5.66
CA SER A 184 -7.29 1.89 5.60
C SER A 184 -6.46 0.72 6.15
N TYR A 185 -7.05 -0.18 6.95
CA TYR A 185 -6.32 -1.20 7.70
C TYR A 185 -6.61 -2.63 7.23
N VAL A 186 -5.58 -3.47 7.26
CA VAL A 186 -5.57 -4.82 6.71
C VAL A 186 -6.52 -5.76 7.46
N ARG A 187 -6.55 -5.71 8.79
CA ARG A 187 -7.45 -6.56 9.59
C ARG A 187 -8.92 -6.26 9.32
N GLN A 188 -9.28 -4.98 9.13
CA GLN A 188 -10.64 -4.60 8.72
C GLN A 188 -10.93 -5.09 7.31
N ALA A 189 -9.99 -4.92 6.36
CA ALA A 189 -10.16 -5.44 5.00
C ALA A 189 -10.39 -6.96 4.97
N TYR A 190 -9.70 -7.72 5.83
CA TYR A 190 -9.95 -9.16 5.97
C TYR A 190 -11.35 -9.46 6.52
N LEU A 191 -11.80 -8.74 7.54
CA LEU A 191 -13.15 -8.89 8.09
C LEU A 191 -14.22 -8.59 7.03
N ASP A 192 -14.08 -7.47 6.34
CA ASP A 192 -14.95 -7.03 5.25
C ASP A 192 -14.97 -8.04 4.11
N GLY A 193 -13.80 -8.57 3.72
CA GLY A 193 -13.67 -9.60 2.70
C GLY A 193 -14.37 -10.91 3.07
N LEU A 194 -14.34 -11.31 4.34
CA LEU A 194 -15.09 -12.47 4.86
C LEU A 194 -16.61 -12.22 4.81
N GLY A 195 -17.07 -11.02 5.19
CA GLY A 195 -18.48 -10.64 5.10
C GLY A 195 -18.98 -10.66 3.65
N LEU A 196 -18.24 -10.07 2.72
CA LEU A 196 -18.56 -10.12 1.29
C LEU A 196 -18.58 -11.57 0.74
N GLN A 197 -17.70 -12.43 1.24
CA GLN A 197 -17.67 -13.84 0.87
C GLN A 197 -18.93 -14.58 1.34
N GLU A 198 -19.40 -14.31 2.57
CA GLU A 198 -20.64 -14.85 3.13
C GLU A 198 -21.87 -14.38 2.34
N GLU A 199 -21.89 -13.11 1.94
CA GLU A 199 -22.90 -12.52 1.04
C GLU A 199 -22.82 -13.05 -0.41
N GLN A 200 -21.89 -13.96 -0.71
CA GLN A 200 -21.61 -14.45 -2.06
C GLN A 200 -21.26 -13.35 -3.06
N ARG A 201 -20.64 -12.26 -2.61
CA ARG A 201 -20.16 -11.15 -3.46
C ARG A 201 -18.70 -11.28 -3.86
N GLY A 202 -18.04 -12.37 -3.44
CA GLY A 202 -16.60 -12.57 -3.66
C GLY A 202 -15.75 -11.92 -2.56
N ASN A 203 -14.44 -12.11 -2.59
CA ASN A 203 -13.53 -11.58 -1.57
C ASN A 203 -12.37 -10.82 -2.24
N PRO A 204 -12.44 -9.48 -2.36
CA PRO A 204 -11.37 -8.66 -2.93
C PRO A 204 -10.15 -8.51 -2.02
N TYR A 205 -10.25 -8.95 -0.76
CA TYR A 205 -9.26 -8.73 0.29
C TYR A 205 -8.60 -10.02 0.76
N LYS A 206 -8.68 -11.09 -0.03
CA LYS A 206 -8.03 -12.38 0.27
C LYS A 206 -6.54 -12.39 -0.11
N PHE A 207 -5.85 -11.27 0.05
CA PHE A 207 -4.44 -11.09 -0.31
C PHE A 207 -3.50 -11.68 0.75
N GLY A 208 -2.27 -11.98 0.33
CA GLY A 208 -1.16 -12.28 1.24
C GLY A 208 -0.48 -11.02 1.77
N LEU A 209 0.38 -11.18 2.77
CA LEU A 209 1.07 -10.07 3.44
C LEU A 209 2.55 -10.01 3.09
N VAL A 210 3.04 -8.79 2.87
CA VAL A 210 4.46 -8.44 2.86
C VAL A 210 4.73 -7.29 3.83
N GLY A 211 5.99 -7.11 4.19
CA GLY A 211 6.47 -5.97 4.97
C GLY A 211 7.85 -5.61 4.47
N ALA A 212 8.15 -4.32 4.42
CA ALA A 212 9.46 -3.87 3.97
C ALA A 212 9.79 -2.48 4.49
N SER A 213 11.08 -2.16 4.58
CA SER A 213 11.55 -0.92 5.23
C SER A 213 11.03 0.36 4.57
N ASP A 214 11.11 0.42 3.23
CA ASP A 214 10.83 1.62 2.45
C ASP A 214 11.67 2.83 2.88
N THR A 215 12.95 2.56 3.16
CA THR A 215 13.92 3.56 3.57
C THR A 215 14.45 4.40 2.41
N HIS A 216 14.20 4.02 1.16
CA HIS A 216 14.76 4.71 -0.03
C HIS A 216 16.29 4.87 -0.02
N THR A 217 17.00 4.05 0.74
CA THR A 217 18.46 4.08 0.84
C THR A 217 19.07 2.90 0.08
N GLY A 218 20.24 3.15 -0.55
CA GLY A 218 21.03 2.09 -1.19
C GLY A 218 21.69 1.12 -0.20
N ALA A 219 21.83 1.54 1.06
CA ALA A 219 22.26 0.74 2.20
C ALA A 219 21.24 0.92 3.33
N ILE A 220 20.69 -0.17 3.82
CA ILE A 220 19.72 -0.18 4.93
C ILE A 220 20.47 -0.29 6.26
N SER A 221 19.94 0.37 7.29
CA SER A 221 20.27 0.03 8.67
C SER A 221 19.06 -0.66 9.28
N ASP A 222 19.26 -1.91 9.72
CA ASP A 222 18.28 -2.71 10.47
C ASP A 222 18.68 -2.83 11.95
N ASP A 223 19.74 -2.12 12.37
CA ASP A 223 20.19 -2.06 13.76
C ASP A 223 19.64 -0.80 14.42
N GLU A 224 18.86 -0.99 15.48
CA GLU A 224 18.25 0.08 16.26
C GLU A 224 19.29 1.04 16.85
N ALA A 225 20.46 0.52 17.25
CA ALA A 225 21.51 1.33 17.88
C ALA A 225 22.20 2.30 16.89
N ASP A 226 22.13 2.01 15.59
CA ASP A 226 22.75 2.79 14.50
C ASP A 226 21.75 3.02 13.36
N TYR A 227 20.48 3.24 13.73
CA TYR A 227 19.41 3.34 12.77
C TYR A 227 19.48 4.64 11.98
N HIS A 228 19.49 4.53 10.66
CA HIS A 228 19.37 5.65 9.74
C HIS A 228 18.34 5.32 8.65
N SER A 229 17.42 6.25 8.41
CA SER A 229 16.25 6.02 7.57
C SER A 229 16.20 6.94 6.36
N LYS A 230 15.00 7.16 5.81
CA LYS A 230 14.74 7.84 4.54
C LYS A 230 15.20 9.29 4.54
N ILE A 231 14.98 10.01 5.64
CA ILE A 231 15.38 11.41 5.79
C ILE A 231 16.61 11.53 6.72
N GLY A 232 16.84 10.53 7.56
CA GLY A 232 17.91 10.46 8.56
C GLY A 232 17.61 11.32 9.78
N ILE A 233 17.47 12.63 9.60
CA ILE A 233 17.31 13.58 10.71
C ILE A 233 15.92 13.48 11.37
N LEU A 234 14.87 13.28 10.57
CA LEU A 234 13.48 13.27 11.06
C LEU A 234 13.04 11.88 11.56
N ASP A 235 13.62 10.81 11.01
CA ASP A 235 13.17 9.43 11.17
C ASP A 235 14.26 8.48 11.72
N GLY A 236 15.46 9.00 12.05
CA GLY A 236 16.58 8.21 12.59
C GLY A 236 16.41 7.77 14.05
N THR A 237 15.49 8.38 14.82
CA THR A 237 15.21 7.99 16.21
C THR A 237 13.85 7.30 16.35
N PRO A 238 13.65 6.39 17.33
CA PRO A 238 12.35 5.76 17.57
C PRO A 238 11.21 6.76 17.69
N GLN A 239 11.45 7.88 18.38
CA GLN A 239 10.45 8.93 18.58
C GLN A 239 10.12 9.65 17.28
N GLY A 240 11.14 9.95 16.46
CA GLY A 240 10.97 10.64 15.17
C GLY A 240 10.16 9.84 14.15
N ARG A 241 10.19 8.51 14.22
CA ARG A 241 9.44 7.61 13.33
C ARG A 241 8.18 6.99 13.95
N GLY A 242 7.77 7.44 15.15
CA GLY A 242 6.56 6.94 15.81
C GLY A 242 6.69 5.61 16.57
N SER A 243 7.83 4.91 16.47
CA SER A 243 8.12 3.66 17.21
C SER A 243 8.37 3.84 18.71
N GLY A 244 8.63 5.08 19.18
CA GLY A 244 9.11 5.35 20.54
C GLY A 244 8.03 5.55 21.62
N PHE A 245 6.75 5.69 21.26
CA PHE A 245 5.70 6.09 22.21
C PHE A 245 5.27 4.99 23.20
N HIS A 246 5.68 3.74 22.96
CA HIS A 246 5.20 2.60 23.74
C HIS A 246 5.95 2.39 25.08
N TYR A 247 7.11 3.04 25.31
CA TYR A 247 7.91 2.77 26.52
C TYR A 247 7.61 3.68 27.73
N GLN A 248 6.81 4.75 27.56
CA GLN A 248 6.56 5.70 28.67
C GLN A 248 5.16 5.64 29.29
N MET A 249 4.18 5.00 28.66
CA MET A 249 2.83 4.90 29.23
C MET A 249 2.68 3.76 30.25
N ASN A 250 3.56 2.75 30.23
CA ASN A 250 3.52 1.62 31.19
C ASN A 250 4.32 1.86 32.49
N LYS A 251 4.66 3.11 32.82
CA LYS A 251 5.30 3.46 34.11
C LYS A 251 4.39 4.19 35.11
N PHE A 252 3.12 4.36 34.77
CA PHE A 252 2.12 4.94 35.67
C PHE A 252 0.88 4.04 35.70
N ASN A 253 0.98 2.91 36.41
CA ASN A 253 -0.12 2.23 37.09
C ASN A 253 0.46 1.31 38.16
#